data_AF-A0AAV3F7T1-F1
#
_entry.id   AF-A0AAV3F7T1-F1
#
_cell.length_a   1.000
_cell.length_b   1.000
_cell.length_c   1.000
_cell.angle_alpha   90.00
_cell.angle_beta   90.00
_cell.angle_gamma   90.00
#
_symmetry.space_group_name_H-M   'P 1'
#
loop_
_entity.id
_entity.type
_entity.pdbx_description
1 polymer ?
#
loop_
_entity_poly.entity_id
_entity_poly.type
_entity_poly.pdbx_seq_one_letter_code
_entity_poly.pdbx_strand_id
1 'polypeptide(L)'
;MISLVLLFSSCKDDEEQVVIDTSIEEVMMESIEAMDETNFGWELIELTTEEKKARLSALYAGQEVEVITDSILGVITRFKKQMIDLNQVLGVPDRRYFFDNPELLPVLIPHKINYVDGTSGEAAGIYVTTKRISSEERQRDNVLTDLDKERITQLELKVWEVYDESVNVFGYLVERPIRSIVYNGTIDMLKHNTYEISGKEPLIKTEIGEVKLLKADENEVTLDLPYNSDYYVVVYGMSEENKVIRDISRTGETKNIKKGIPHKGRDQVYIAFAHPIEKLMIRVYKRAEVTSLPFSFEHRIAPDTEERLMTDN
;
A
#
# COMPACT_ATOMS: atom_id res chain seq x y z
N MET A 1 16.83 -14.80 3.65
CA MET A 1 17.64 -15.83 2.97
C MET A 1 17.20 -15.85 1.51
N ILE A 2 18.16 -15.89 0.60
CA ILE A 2 18.06 -15.43 -0.80
C ILE A 2 17.25 -16.44 -1.64
N SER A 3 16.14 -15.99 -2.25
CA SER A 3 15.48 -16.75 -3.32
C SER A 3 16.16 -16.47 -4.65
N LEU A 4 16.95 -17.45 -5.09
CA LEU A 4 17.56 -17.49 -6.40
C LEU A 4 16.53 -18.04 -7.39
N VAL A 5 16.01 -17.19 -8.28
CA VAL A 5 15.19 -17.66 -9.42
C VAL A 5 16.15 -17.93 -10.59
N LEU A 6 16.46 -19.20 -10.83
CA LEU A 6 17.14 -19.65 -12.05
C LEU A 6 16.08 -19.88 -13.13
N LEU A 7 15.96 -18.93 -14.06
CA LEU A 7 15.26 -19.13 -15.32
C LEU A 7 16.22 -19.82 -16.29
N PHE A 8 16.06 -21.13 -16.50
CA PHE A 8 16.65 -21.81 -17.64
C PHE A 8 15.67 -21.77 -18.81
N SER A 9 16.03 -21.01 -19.84
CA SER A 9 15.54 -21.19 -21.20
C SER A 9 16.75 -21.56 -22.04
N SER A 10 16.76 -22.78 -22.58
CA SER A 10 17.52 -23.05 -23.80
C SER A 10 16.95 -24.26 -24.53
N CYS A 11 16.91 -24.11 -25.86
CA CYS A 11 16.33 -25.01 -26.82
C CYS A 11 17.11 -26.34 -26.95
N LYS A 12 16.34 -27.38 -27.29
CA LYS A 12 16.62 -28.65 -27.99
C LYS A 12 18.07 -29.07 -28.31
N ASP A 13 18.21 -30.40 -28.20
CA ASP A 13 19.18 -31.34 -28.80
C ASP A 13 20.47 -31.58 -27.98
N ASP A 14 20.45 -32.61 -27.13
CA ASP A 14 21.26 -33.83 -27.31
C ASP A 14 20.99 -34.84 -26.17
N GLU A 15 21.02 -36.12 -26.54
CA GLU A 15 20.84 -37.29 -25.67
C GLU A 15 21.97 -37.42 -24.65
N GLU A 16 21.64 -37.44 -23.36
CA GLU A 16 22.40 -38.20 -22.36
C GLU A 16 21.45 -38.60 -21.21
N GLN A 17 21.22 -39.92 -21.09
CA GLN A 17 20.50 -40.51 -19.95
C GLN A 17 21.34 -40.31 -18.68
N VAL A 18 21.01 -39.28 -17.91
CA VAL A 18 21.41 -39.22 -16.50
C VAL A 18 20.36 -40.00 -15.71
N VAL A 19 20.71 -41.21 -15.31
CA VAL A 19 19.98 -41.98 -14.29
C VAL A 19 20.10 -41.21 -12.98
N ILE A 20 19.06 -40.46 -12.63
CA ILE A 20 18.94 -39.82 -11.32
C ILE A 20 18.16 -40.78 -10.43
N ASP A 21 18.83 -41.16 -9.34
CA ASP A 21 18.39 -42.03 -8.26
C ASP A 21 16.98 -41.67 -7.75
N THR A 22 15.99 -42.53 -8.02
CA THR A 22 14.58 -42.36 -7.62
C THR A 22 14.36 -42.80 -6.17
N SER A 23 15.09 -42.23 -5.21
CA SER A 23 14.94 -42.56 -3.79
C SER A 23 14.60 -41.36 -2.91
N ILE A 24 14.03 -40.29 -3.48
CA ILE A 24 13.44 -39.16 -2.74
C ILE A 24 12.05 -38.86 -3.32
N GLU A 25 11.27 -39.91 -3.54
CA GLU A 25 9.80 -39.81 -3.49
C GLU A 25 9.40 -40.06 -2.03
N GLU A 26 8.39 -39.34 -1.57
CA GLU A 26 7.87 -39.32 -0.20
C GLU A 26 8.65 -38.45 0.79
N VAL A 27 8.42 -37.14 0.71
CA VAL A 27 7.98 -36.31 1.85
C VAL A 27 7.79 -34.88 1.32
N MET A 28 6.61 -34.31 1.59
CA MET A 28 6.13 -32.99 1.16
C MET A 28 5.60 -32.90 -0.27
N MET A 29 4.61 -33.74 -0.58
CA MET A 29 3.49 -33.31 -1.41
C MET A 29 2.54 -32.50 -0.52
N GLU A 30 3.00 -31.33 -0.05
CA GLU A 30 2.05 -30.30 0.42
C GLU A 30 1.31 -29.83 -0.81
N SER A 31 0.00 -29.94 -0.74
CA SER A 31 -0.95 -29.47 -1.74
C SER A 31 -0.55 -28.10 -2.27
N ILE A 32 -0.02 -28.09 -3.50
CA ILE A 32 -0.18 -26.92 -4.37
C ILE A 32 -1.68 -26.82 -4.55
N GLU A 33 -2.34 -25.98 -3.75
CA GLU A 33 -3.67 -25.51 -4.09
C GLU A 33 -3.56 -24.99 -5.51
N ALA A 34 -4.26 -25.65 -6.43
CA ALA A 34 -4.45 -25.15 -7.77
C ALA A 34 -5.02 -23.73 -7.60
N MET A 35 -4.20 -22.71 -7.87
CA MET A 35 -4.72 -21.37 -8.11
C MET A 35 -5.77 -21.56 -9.20
N ASP A 36 -7.03 -21.32 -8.84
CA ASP A 36 -8.15 -21.46 -9.74
C ASP A 36 -7.91 -20.56 -10.95
N GLU A 37 -7.55 -21.16 -12.09
CA GLU A 37 -7.36 -20.50 -13.38
C GLU A 37 -8.65 -19.84 -13.90
N THR A 38 -9.75 -19.86 -13.13
CA THR A 38 -10.96 -19.12 -13.47
C THR A 38 -11.03 -17.73 -12.83
N ASN A 39 -10.14 -17.40 -11.88
CA ASN A 39 -10.18 -16.12 -11.16
C ASN A 39 -8.98 -15.22 -11.49
N PHE A 40 -8.75 -15.00 -12.79
CA PHE A 40 -7.72 -14.08 -13.26
C PHE A 40 -8.17 -12.61 -13.15
N GLY A 41 -7.31 -11.79 -12.56
CA GLY A 41 -7.58 -10.37 -12.33
C GLY A 41 -8.17 -10.08 -10.96
N TRP A 42 -8.40 -8.81 -10.66
CA TRP A 42 -9.02 -8.38 -9.40
C TRP A 42 -10.21 -7.46 -9.73
N GLU A 43 -11.24 -7.51 -8.90
CA GLU A 43 -12.52 -6.86 -9.16
C GLU A 43 -12.37 -5.33 -9.05
N LEU A 44 -12.72 -4.60 -10.11
CA LEU A 44 -12.77 -3.15 -10.07
C LEU A 44 -14.06 -2.71 -9.38
N ILE A 45 -14.05 -2.65 -8.05
CA ILE A 45 -15.20 -2.19 -7.28
C ILE A 45 -15.13 -0.66 -7.19
N GLU A 46 -16.11 0.03 -7.79
CA GLU A 46 -16.33 1.44 -7.52
C GLU A 46 -16.91 1.62 -6.12
N LEU A 47 -16.03 1.85 -5.16
CA LEU A 47 -16.41 2.05 -3.77
C LEU A 47 -16.84 3.49 -3.51
N THR A 48 -17.94 3.63 -2.77
CA THR A 48 -18.35 4.91 -2.19
C THR A 48 -17.31 5.39 -1.17
N THR A 49 -17.34 6.69 -0.87
CA THR A 49 -16.46 7.29 0.15
C THR A 49 -16.57 6.57 1.50
N GLU A 50 -17.77 6.19 1.92
CA GLU A 50 -17.99 5.53 3.21
C GLU A 50 -17.50 4.08 3.21
N GLU A 51 -17.67 3.34 2.12
CA GLU A 51 -17.10 1.99 1.98
C GLU A 51 -15.57 2.02 2.02
N LYS A 52 -14.94 2.99 1.36
CA LYS A 52 -13.48 3.17 1.42
C LYS A 52 -13.01 3.40 2.84
N LYS A 53 -13.69 4.29 3.59
CA LYS A 53 -13.37 4.55 5.00
C LYS A 53 -13.52 3.28 5.85
N ALA A 54 -14.62 2.56 5.71
CA ALA A 54 -14.88 1.34 6.47
C ALA A 54 -13.82 0.26 6.18
N ARG A 55 -13.47 0.06 4.91
CA ARG A 55 -12.43 -0.90 4.52
C ARG A 55 -11.03 -0.48 4.97
N LEU A 56 -10.70 0.81 4.94
CA LEU A 56 -9.45 1.34 5.50
C LEU A 56 -9.36 1.09 7.01
N SER A 57 -10.42 1.42 7.75
CA SER A 57 -10.52 1.16 9.19
C SER A 57 -10.33 -0.32 9.51
N ALA A 58 -10.96 -1.22 8.75
CA ALA A 58 -10.82 -2.66 8.91
C ALA A 58 -9.41 -3.16 8.59
N LEU A 59 -8.81 -2.69 7.48
CA LEU A 59 -7.44 -3.04 7.08
C LEU A 59 -6.44 -2.69 8.17
N TYR A 60 -6.56 -1.51 8.78
CA TYR A 60 -5.63 -1.09 9.82
C TYR A 60 -5.93 -1.72 11.18
N ALA A 61 -7.19 -1.90 11.56
CA ALA A 61 -7.55 -2.57 12.81
C ALA A 61 -7.13 -4.05 12.84
N GLY A 62 -7.16 -4.74 11.69
CA GLY A 62 -6.77 -6.14 11.55
C GLY A 62 -5.27 -6.41 11.49
N GLN A 63 -4.42 -5.38 11.58
CA GLN A 63 -2.98 -5.55 11.52
C GLN A 63 -2.41 -6.08 12.83
N GLU A 64 -1.46 -6.99 12.69
CA GLU A 64 -0.60 -7.38 13.79
C GLU A 64 0.32 -6.20 14.18
N VAL A 65 0.40 -5.95 15.48
CA VAL A 65 1.19 -4.87 16.06
C VAL A 65 2.26 -5.48 16.95
N GLU A 66 3.51 -5.19 16.63
CA GLU A 66 4.64 -5.50 17.49
C GLU A 66 4.71 -4.46 18.61
N VAL A 67 4.85 -4.93 19.86
CA VAL A 67 4.90 -4.09 21.06
C VAL A 67 6.23 -4.32 21.76
N ILE A 68 7.02 -3.26 21.86
CA ILE A 68 8.30 -3.23 22.56
C ILE A 68 8.12 -2.39 23.81
N THR A 69 8.09 -3.05 24.96
CA THR A 69 7.91 -2.37 26.26
C THR A 69 9.26 -2.11 26.91
N ASP A 70 9.49 -0.87 27.33
CA ASP A 70 10.61 -0.47 28.17
C ASP A 70 10.07 0.15 29.46
N SER A 71 10.37 -0.45 30.60
CA SER A 71 9.82 -0.03 31.90
C SER A 71 10.21 1.39 32.33
N ILE A 72 11.21 2.00 31.67
CA ILE A 72 11.73 3.33 31.99
C ILE A 72 11.27 4.36 30.95
N LEU A 73 11.15 3.95 29.68
CA LEU A 73 10.92 4.86 28.56
C LEU A 73 9.48 4.82 28.02
N GLY A 74 8.72 3.77 28.34
CA GLY A 74 7.33 3.59 27.95
C GLY A 74 7.13 2.45 26.95
N VAL A 75 6.22 2.64 25.99
CA VAL A 75 5.82 1.60 25.03
C VAL A 75 6.13 2.05 23.61
N ILE A 76 6.70 1.17 22.79
CA ILE A 76 6.89 1.40 21.36
C ILE A 76 6.01 0.41 20.60
N THR A 77 5.22 0.91 19.65
CA THR A 77 4.43 0.10 18.73
C THR A 77 5.00 0.17 17.32
N ARG A 78 4.97 -0.96 16.62
CA ARG A 78 5.43 -1.07 15.23
C ARG A 78 4.50 -1.95 14.43
N PHE A 79 4.12 -1.51 13.23
CA PHE A 79 3.28 -2.28 12.32
C PHE A 79 3.56 -1.93 10.85
N LYS A 80 3.32 -2.89 9.94
CA LYS A 80 3.69 -2.77 8.51
C LYS A 80 2.87 -1.71 7.78
N LYS A 81 3.50 -1.02 6.83
CA LYS A 81 2.80 -0.18 5.84
C LYS A 81 2.16 -1.06 4.77
N GLN A 82 0.85 -0.98 4.61
CA GLN A 82 0.07 -1.84 3.71
C GLN A 82 0.02 -1.35 2.26
N MET A 83 1.16 -1.07 1.63
CA MET A 83 1.17 -0.42 0.30
C MET A 83 0.40 -1.20 -0.79
N ILE A 84 0.45 -2.53 -0.77
CA ILE A 84 -0.21 -3.39 -1.77
C ILE A 84 -1.71 -3.47 -1.48
N ASP A 85 -2.08 -3.79 -0.25
CA ASP A 85 -3.49 -4.00 0.15
C ASP A 85 -4.30 -2.69 0.14
N LEU A 86 -3.64 -1.54 0.33
CA LEU A 86 -4.25 -0.23 0.18
C LEU A 86 -4.88 -0.04 -1.20
N ASN A 87 -4.23 -0.50 -2.27
CA ASN A 87 -4.79 -0.34 -3.63
C ASN A 87 -6.13 -1.06 -3.77
N GLN A 88 -6.21 -2.29 -3.25
CA GLN A 88 -7.43 -3.11 -3.29
C GLN A 88 -8.55 -2.47 -2.44
N VAL A 89 -8.21 -2.05 -1.21
CA VAL A 89 -9.16 -1.42 -0.28
C VAL A 89 -9.74 -0.12 -0.84
N LEU A 90 -8.98 0.59 -1.68
CA LEU A 90 -9.35 1.89 -2.24
C LEU A 90 -9.91 1.83 -3.67
N GLY A 91 -9.93 0.64 -4.29
CA GLY A 91 -10.33 0.46 -5.68
C GLY A 91 -9.38 1.16 -6.68
N VAL A 92 -8.09 1.17 -6.35
CA VAL A 92 -7.03 1.74 -7.20
C VAL A 92 -6.45 0.62 -8.06
N PRO A 93 -6.54 0.74 -9.41
CA PRO A 93 -6.15 -0.37 -10.24
C PRO A 93 -4.68 -0.65 -10.33
N ASP A 94 -3.88 0.41 -10.36
CA ASP A 94 -2.44 0.28 -10.42
C ASP A 94 -1.85 -0.17 -9.08
N ARG A 95 -1.37 -1.42 -9.05
CA ARG A 95 -0.68 -2.00 -7.88
C ARG A 95 0.54 -1.21 -7.39
N ARG A 96 1.10 -0.34 -8.22
CA ARG A 96 2.26 0.49 -7.87
C ARG A 96 1.90 1.93 -7.53
N TYR A 97 0.62 2.26 -7.44
CA TYR A 97 0.16 3.63 -7.22
C TYR A 97 0.86 4.31 -6.03
N PHE A 98 0.89 3.65 -4.88
CA PHE A 98 1.57 4.16 -3.67
C PHE A 98 3.09 3.97 -3.67
N PHE A 99 3.63 3.04 -4.48
CA PHE A 99 5.08 2.91 -4.66
C PHE A 99 5.64 4.07 -5.49
N ASP A 100 4.89 4.51 -6.49
CA ASP A 100 5.26 5.60 -7.38
C ASP A 100 4.88 6.98 -6.80
N ASN A 101 3.95 7.02 -5.84
CA ASN A 101 3.52 8.23 -5.13
C ASN A 101 3.56 8.01 -3.59
N PRO A 102 4.75 7.78 -2.99
CA PRO A 102 4.88 7.50 -1.56
C PRO A 102 4.42 8.65 -0.66
N GLU A 103 4.33 9.88 -1.19
CA GLU A 103 3.77 11.03 -0.48
C GLU A 103 2.26 10.90 -0.19
N LEU A 104 1.56 10.04 -0.93
CA LEU A 104 0.12 9.80 -0.77
C LEU A 104 -0.19 8.68 0.23
N LEU A 105 0.85 8.07 0.82
CA LEU A 105 0.65 7.05 1.86
C LEU A 105 -0.10 7.63 3.06
N PRO A 106 -0.91 6.82 3.76
CA PRO A 106 -1.66 7.28 4.91
C PRO A 106 -0.78 7.94 5.97
N VAL A 107 -1.19 9.12 6.40
CA VAL A 107 -0.64 9.79 7.59
C VAL A 107 -1.46 9.33 8.78
N LEU A 108 -0.80 8.69 9.74
CA LEU A 108 -1.41 8.11 10.93
C LEU A 108 -0.99 8.91 12.16
N ILE A 109 -1.95 9.31 12.98
CA ILE A 109 -1.75 10.12 14.18
C ILE A 109 -2.44 9.41 15.36
N PRO A 110 -1.70 9.01 16.41
CA PRO A 110 -2.32 8.52 17.63
C PRO A 110 -3.20 9.61 18.25
N HIS A 111 -4.44 9.27 18.56
CA HIS A 111 -5.43 10.22 19.09
C HIS A 111 -5.76 9.93 20.56
N LYS A 112 -5.95 8.65 20.92
CA LYS A 112 -6.41 8.25 22.25
C LYS A 112 -5.70 6.98 22.71
N ILE A 113 -5.37 6.91 23.99
CA ILE A 113 -4.85 5.71 24.65
C ILE A 113 -5.89 5.22 25.66
N ASN A 114 -6.22 3.94 25.59
CA ASN A 114 -7.05 3.27 26.59
C ASN A 114 -6.15 2.37 27.45
N TYR A 115 -6.25 2.50 28.76
CA TYR A 115 -5.45 1.75 29.72
C TYR A 115 -6.17 0.49 30.19
N VAL A 116 -5.42 -0.46 30.74
CA VAL A 116 -5.96 -1.72 31.29
C VAL A 116 -6.89 -1.47 32.48
N ASP A 117 -6.69 -0.37 33.22
CA ASP A 117 -7.54 0.04 34.35
C ASP A 117 -8.91 0.62 33.93
N GLY A 118 -9.20 0.69 32.63
CA GLY A 118 -10.44 1.23 32.07
C GLY A 118 -10.45 2.74 31.88
N THR A 119 -9.39 3.45 32.28
CA THR A 119 -9.25 4.88 32.02
C THR A 119 -8.75 5.15 30.60
N SER A 120 -8.96 6.38 30.12
CA SER A 120 -8.47 6.84 28.82
C SER A 120 -7.73 8.17 28.95
N GLY A 121 -6.73 8.38 28.10
CA GLY A 121 -6.04 9.65 27.94
C GLY A 121 -5.93 10.05 26.48
N GLU A 122 -5.72 11.35 26.23
CA GLU A 122 -5.33 11.84 24.91
C GLU A 122 -3.90 11.40 24.61
N ALA A 123 -3.67 10.90 23.40
CA ALA A 123 -2.32 10.53 22.97
C ALA A 123 -1.48 11.78 22.61
N ALA A 124 -2.13 12.90 22.31
CA ALA A 124 -1.47 14.13 21.89
C ALA A 124 -0.36 14.55 22.86
N GLY A 125 0.86 14.66 22.34
CA GLY A 125 2.08 15.06 23.05
C GLY A 125 2.57 14.10 24.15
N ILE A 126 2.04 12.88 24.21
CA ILE A 126 2.66 11.75 24.94
C ILE A 126 3.17 10.66 23.99
N TYR A 127 3.06 10.87 22.68
CA TYR A 127 3.69 10.01 21.67
C TYR A 127 4.85 10.73 20.98
N VAL A 128 5.79 9.93 20.45
CA VAL A 128 6.88 10.37 19.58
C VAL A 128 6.88 9.54 18.30
N THR A 129 7.35 10.13 17.21
CA THR A 129 7.49 9.47 15.91
C THR A 129 8.87 9.71 15.33
N THR A 130 9.20 9.04 14.24
CA THR A 130 10.48 9.23 13.53
C THR A 130 10.54 10.58 12.80
N LYS A 131 9.41 11.21 12.51
CA LYS A 131 9.41 12.61 12.07
C LYS A 131 9.66 13.47 13.31
N ARG A 132 10.81 14.15 13.33
CA ARG A 132 11.17 15.17 14.33
C ARG A 132 9.91 15.98 14.63
N ILE A 133 9.50 16.02 15.90
CA ILE A 133 8.40 16.86 16.39
C ILE A 133 8.57 18.23 15.73
N SER A 134 7.66 18.59 14.82
CA SER A 134 7.73 19.89 14.17
C SER A 134 7.65 20.93 15.30
N SER A 135 8.35 22.04 15.12
CA SER A 135 8.42 23.15 16.08
C SER A 135 7.05 23.70 16.53
N GLU A 136 5.94 23.25 15.94
CA GLU A 136 4.57 23.63 16.28
C GLU A 136 4.00 22.85 17.49
N GLU A 137 4.47 21.63 17.75
CA GLU A 137 4.11 20.86 18.97
C GLU A 137 5.01 21.18 20.18
N ARG A 138 6.06 22.00 19.99
CA ARG A 138 6.91 22.57 21.06
C ARG A 138 6.21 23.61 21.94
N GLN A 139 4.89 23.74 21.86
CA GLN A 139 4.13 24.52 22.84
C GLN A 139 4.25 23.97 24.28
N ARG A 140 4.87 22.79 24.47
CA ARG A 140 5.13 22.16 25.78
C ARG A 140 6.51 22.42 26.38
N ASP A 141 7.41 23.16 25.72
CA ASP A 141 8.74 23.46 26.29
C ASP A 141 8.67 24.16 27.67
N ASN A 142 7.52 24.75 28.01
CA ASN A 142 7.26 25.45 29.27
C ASN A 142 6.61 24.57 30.38
N VAL A 143 6.28 23.29 30.13
CA VAL A 143 5.57 22.43 31.11
C VAL A 143 6.36 21.16 31.48
N LEU A 144 7.32 20.74 30.65
CA LEU A 144 8.08 19.50 30.86
C LEU A 144 9.30 19.74 31.76
N THR A 145 9.55 18.82 32.69
CA THR A 145 10.78 18.82 33.49
C THR A 145 11.98 18.41 32.64
N ASP A 146 13.20 18.71 33.09
CA ASP A 146 14.41 18.27 32.37
C ASP A 146 14.53 16.74 32.30
N LEU A 147 14.02 16.03 33.30
CA LEU A 147 13.94 14.57 33.32
C LEU A 147 12.98 14.04 32.23
N ASP A 148 11.84 14.70 32.04
CA ASP A 148 10.88 14.33 30.99
C ASP A 148 11.48 14.57 29.59
N LYS A 149 12.23 15.67 29.42
CA LYS A 149 12.94 15.96 28.17
C LYS A 149 13.99 14.90 27.85
N GLU A 150 14.74 14.44 28.85
CA GLU A 150 15.71 13.35 28.69
C GLU A 150 15.02 12.04 28.29
N ARG A 151 13.93 11.67 28.99
CA ARG A 151 13.15 10.45 28.67
C ARG A 151 12.55 10.49 27.27
N ILE A 152 11.99 11.62 26.86
CA ILE A 152 11.46 11.83 25.49
C ILE A 152 12.59 11.66 24.47
N THR A 153 13.74 12.27 24.71
CA THR A 153 14.90 12.14 23.80
C THR A 153 15.37 10.69 23.66
N GLN A 154 15.42 9.94 24.77
CA GLN A 154 15.78 8.52 24.74
C GLN A 154 14.72 7.67 24.02
N LEU A 155 13.44 7.97 24.21
CA LEU A 155 12.35 7.30 23.51
C LEU A 155 12.40 7.59 22.00
N GLU A 156 12.69 8.83 21.59
CA GLU A 156 12.90 9.21 20.19
C GLU A 156 14.07 8.42 19.57
N LEU A 157 15.18 8.29 20.28
CA LEU A 157 16.33 7.50 19.81
C LEU A 157 15.94 6.03 19.59
N LYS A 158 15.21 5.41 20.53
CA LYS A 158 14.73 4.03 20.37
C LYS A 158 13.75 3.87 19.21
N VAL A 159 12.83 4.83 19.05
CA VAL A 159 11.91 4.86 17.90
C VAL A 159 12.68 4.94 16.59
N TRP A 160 13.77 5.70 16.53
CA TRP A 160 14.68 5.73 15.39
C TRP A 160 15.46 4.43 15.18
N GLU A 161 15.89 3.76 16.25
CA GLU A 161 16.62 2.48 16.17
C GLU A 161 15.77 1.34 15.59
N VAL A 162 14.49 1.28 15.95
CA VAL A 162 13.57 0.23 15.46
C VAL A 162 12.86 0.60 14.16
N TYR A 163 13.11 1.81 13.64
CA TYR A 163 12.50 2.28 12.41
C TYR A 163 13.12 1.65 11.17
N ASP A 164 12.24 1.25 10.26
CA ASP A 164 12.58 1.01 8.86
C ASP A 164 11.51 1.63 7.96
N GLU A 165 11.85 1.85 6.69
CA GLU A 165 10.95 2.53 5.74
C GLU A 165 9.63 1.78 5.48
N SER A 166 9.55 0.48 5.78
CA SER A 166 8.40 -0.39 5.53
C SER A 166 7.40 -0.43 6.69
N VAL A 167 7.71 0.19 7.84
CA VAL A 167 6.84 0.18 9.03
C VAL A 167 6.44 1.57 9.50
N ASN A 168 5.32 1.62 10.21
CA ASN A 168 4.96 2.74 11.08
C ASN A 168 5.47 2.44 12.48
N VAL A 169 6.08 3.42 13.14
CA VAL A 169 6.63 3.29 14.50
C VAL A 169 6.18 4.48 15.34
N PHE A 170 5.65 4.19 16.52
CA PHE A 170 5.23 5.18 17.50
C PHE A 170 5.77 4.81 18.87
N GLY A 171 6.39 5.76 19.56
CA GLY A 171 6.74 5.63 20.98
C GLY A 171 5.72 6.36 21.84
N TYR A 172 5.42 5.85 23.02
CA TYR A 172 4.47 6.43 23.98
C TYR A 172 5.14 6.54 25.34
N LEU A 173 5.30 7.76 25.84
CA LEU A 173 5.79 8.02 27.19
C LEU A 173 4.65 7.80 28.19
N VAL A 174 4.43 6.54 28.55
CA VAL A 174 3.42 6.13 29.53
C VAL A 174 4.01 5.19 30.56
N GLU A 175 3.63 5.39 31.82
CA GLU A 175 4.01 4.51 32.93
C GLU A 175 2.95 3.43 33.21
N ARG A 176 1.76 3.59 32.61
CA ARG A 176 0.61 2.68 32.81
C ARG A 176 0.48 1.66 31.68
N PRO A 177 0.10 0.41 31.98
CA PRO A 177 -0.18 -0.60 30.95
C PRO A 177 -1.27 -0.14 29.98
N ILE A 178 -0.94 -0.15 28.69
CA ILE A 178 -1.86 0.19 27.60
C ILE A 178 -2.70 -1.03 27.24
N ARG A 179 -4.02 -0.86 27.15
CA ARG A 179 -4.94 -1.84 26.57
C ARG A 179 -5.00 -1.69 25.05
N SER A 180 -5.22 -0.47 24.58
CA SER A 180 -5.34 -0.18 23.15
C SER A 180 -5.05 1.28 22.82
N ILE A 181 -4.78 1.53 21.54
CA ILE A 181 -4.48 2.86 21.00
C ILE A 181 -5.39 3.11 19.81
N VAL A 182 -6.08 4.25 19.82
CA VAL A 182 -6.92 4.71 18.71
C VAL A 182 -6.13 5.71 17.88
N TYR A 183 -6.11 5.49 16.58
CA TYR A 183 -5.43 6.33 15.60
C TYR A 183 -6.46 7.03 14.71
N ASN A 184 -6.12 8.24 14.30
CA ASN A 184 -6.74 8.92 13.18
C ASN A 184 -5.81 8.82 11.98
N GLY A 185 -6.32 8.30 10.88
CA GLY A 185 -5.63 8.22 9.60
C GLY A 185 -6.20 9.23 8.62
N THR A 186 -5.37 9.77 7.75
CA THR A 186 -5.80 10.49 6.55
C THR A 186 -5.00 9.96 5.37
N ILE A 187 -5.70 9.62 4.29
CA ILE A 187 -5.06 9.23 3.03
C ILE A 187 -5.50 10.15 1.90
N ASP A 188 -4.54 10.59 1.09
CA ASP A 188 -4.80 11.43 -0.06
C ASP A 188 -4.88 10.58 -1.33
N MET A 189 -5.91 10.85 -2.14
CA MET A 189 -6.16 10.16 -3.40
C MET A 189 -6.16 11.17 -4.53
N LEU A 190 -5.33 10.96 -5.55
CA LEU A 190 -5.37 11.79 -6.76
C LEU A 190 -6.75 11.74 -7.39
N LYS A 191 -7.29 12.92 -7.72
CA LYS A 191 -8.49 13.01 -8.55
C LYS A 191 -8.21 12.45 -9.93
N HIS A 192 -9.19 11.76 -10.48
CA HIS A 192 -9.07 11.13 -11.78
C HIS A 192 -10.38 11.13 -12.54
N ASN A 193 -10.24 11.04 -13.86
CA ASN A 193 -11.31 10.67 -14.77
C ASN A 193 -10.95 9.34 -15.44
N THR A 194 -11.96 8.51 -15.67
CA THR A 194 -11.81 7.22 -16.33
C THR A 194 -12.53 7.27 -17.68
N TYR A 195 -11.86 6.78 -18.71
CA TYR A 195 -12.34 6.76 -20.10
C TYR A 195 -12.32 5.32 -20.63
N GLU A 196 -13.29 4.99 -21.46
CA GLU A 196 -13.30 3.76 -22.24
C GLU A 196 -12.79 4.07 -23.66
N ILE A 197 -11.95 3.20 -24.21
CA ILE A 197 -11.53 3.26 -25.61
C ILE A 197 -11.73 1.89 -26.24
N SER A 198 -12.25 1.87 -27.46
CA SER A 198 -12.58 0.63 -28.17
C SER A 198 -12.34 0.76 -29.66
N GLY A 199 -12.40 -0.34 -30.40
CA GLY A 199 -12.34 -0.30 -31.86
C GLY A 199 -13.46 0.53 -32.51
N LYS A 200 -14.61 0.69 -31.83
CA LYS A 200 -15.73 1.53 -32.30
C LYS A 200 -15.46 3.01 -32.07
N GLU A 201 -14.79 3.35 -30.98
CA GLU A 201 -14.39 4.71 -30.61
C GLU A 201 -12.87 4.75 -30.40
N PRO A 202 -12.07 4.70 -31.48
CA PRO A 202 -10.61 4.57 -31.38
C PRO A 202 -9.91 5.88 -31.03
N LEU A 203 -10.64 6.97 -30.79
CA LEU A 203 -10.10 8.27 -30.42
C LEU A 203 -10.94 8.89 -29.31
N ILE A 204 -10.30 9.21 -28.21
CA ILE A 204 -10.93 9.87 -27.06
C ILE A 204 -10.21 11.19 -26.74
N LYS A 205 -10.97 12.17 -26.26
CA LYS A 205 -10.44 13.45 -25.79
C LYS A 205 -10.39 13.44 -24.27
N THR A 206 -9.19 13.64 -23.73
CA THR A 206 -8.91 13.65 -22.29
C THR A 206 -8.25 14.98 -21.90
N GLU A 207 -8.04 15.21 -20.60
CA GLU A 207 -7.35 16.41 -20.11
C GLU A 207 -5.89 16.49 -20.56
N ILE A 208 -5.27 15.36 -20.87
CA ILE A 208 -3.89 15.32 -21.39
C ILE A 208 -3.82 15.50 -22.91
N GLY A 209 -4.98 15.49 -23.60
CA GLY A 209 -5.08 15.60 -25.05
C GLY A 209 -5.81 14.41 -25.69
N GLU A 210 -5.63 14.26 -27.00
CA GLU A 210 -6.24 13.17 -27.77
C GLU A 210 -5.45 11.87 -27.62
N VAL A 211 -6.09 10.83 -27.08
CA VAL A 211 -5.57 9.46 -27.05
C VAL A 211 -6.16 8.69 -28.22
N LYS A 212 -5.32 7.93 -28.93
CA LYS A 212 -5.73 7.12 -30.09
C LYS A 212 -5.38 5.64 -29.90
N LEU A 213 -6.31 4.79 -30.26
CA LEU A 213 -6.13 3.35 -30.42
C LEU A 213 -5.59 3.09 -31.82
N LEU A 214 -4.34 2.65 -31.90
CA LEU A 214 -3.66 2.37 -33.17
C LEU A 214 -3.93 0.93 -33.64
N LYS A 215 -3.95 -0.02 -32.69
CA LYS A 215 -4.17 -1.44 -32.95
C LYS A 215 -4.85 -2.07 -31.73
N ALA A 216 -5.81 -2.96 -31.96
CA ALA A 216 -6.45 -3.76 -30.93
C ALA A 216 -6.73 -5.17 -31.46
N ASP A 217 -6.08 -6.15 -30.84
CA ASP A 217 -6.34 -7.58 -30.98
C ASP A 217 -6.84 -8.10 -29.61
N GLU A 218 -7.28 -9.36 -29.52
CA GLU A 218 -7.87 -9.94 -28.29
C GLU A 218 -6.99 -9.78 -27.05
N ASN A 219 -5.67 -9.91 -27.22
CA ASN A 219 -4.67 -9.86 -26.14
C ASN A 219 -3.65 -8.72 -26.30
N GLU A 220 -3.74 -7.89 -27.33
CA GLU A 220 -2.70 -6.89 -27.62
C GLU A 220 -3.29 -5.57 -28.04
N VAL A 221 -2.79 -4.48 -27.45
CA VAL A 221 -3.24 -3.12 -27.76
C VAL A 221 -2.05 -2.20 -27.97
N THR A 222 -2.15 -1.36 -28.99
CA THR A 222 -1.24 -0.25 -29.22
C THR A 222 -1.99 1.07 -29.13
N LEU A 223 -1.52 1.96 -28.24
CA LEU A 223 -2.06 3.30 -28.03
C LEU A 223 -1.05 4.37 -28.44
N ASP A 224 -1.56 5.55 -28.78
CA ASP A 224 -0.81 6.79 -28.93
C ASP A 224 -1.28 7.77 -27.85
N LEU A 225 -0.46 7.94 -26.82
CA LEU A 225 -0.76 8.73 -25.61
C LEU A 225 -0.01 10.08 -25.65
N PRO A 226 -0.70 11.21 -25.42
CA PRO A 226 -0.03 12.47 -25.14
C PRO A 226 0.82 12.38 -23.87
N TYR A 227 2.05 12.91 -23.91
CA TYR A 227 2.83 13.09 -22.70
C TYR A 227 2.44 14.40 -21.99
N ASN A 228 2.12 14.31 -20.69
CA ASN A 228 1.95 15.47 -19.82
C ASN A 228 2.46 15.16 -18.40
N SER A 229 3.44 15.93 -17.92
CA SER A 229 4.07 15.75 -16.60
C SER A 229 3.14 16.02 -15.43
N ASP A 230 2.09 16.84 -15.63
CA ASP A 230 1.13 17.20 -14.58
C ASP A 230 0.14 16.07 -14.26
N TYR A 231 0.16 15.02 -15.07
CA TYR A 231 -0.76 13.91 -14.98
C TYR A 231 -0.01 12.59 -14.73
N TYR A 232 -0.78 11.64 -14.23
CA TYR A 232 -0.37 10.25 -14.09
C TYR A 232 -1.43 9.42 -14.80
N VAL A 233 -1.04 8.64 -15.80
CA VAL A 233 -1.98 7.84 -16.60
C VAL A 233 -1.79 6.37 -16.28
N VAL A 234 -2.91 5.66 -16.17
CA VAL A 234 -2.93 4.20 -16.05
C VAL A 234 -3.86 3.66 -17.13
N VAL A 235 -3.34 2.73 -17.91
CA VAL A 235 -4.11 1.97 -18.90
C VAL A 235 -4.28 0.55 -18.40
N TYR A 236 -5.50 0.04 -18.44
CA TYR A 236 -5.81 -1.32 -17.98
C TYR A 236 -6.91 -1.97 -18.83
N GLY A 237 -6.80 -3.28 -18.97
CA GLY A 237 -7.77 -4.12 -19.68
C GLY A 237 -8.76 -4.76 -18.72
N MET A 238 -10.01 -4.84 -19.15
CA MET A 238 -11.10 -5.44 -18.37
C MET A 238 -11.61 -6.70 -19.07
N SER A 239 -11.89 -7.74 -18.29
CA SER A 239 -12.63 -8.93 -18.75
C SER A 239 -14.13 -8.65 -18.88
N GLU A 240 -14.87 -9.58 -19.50
CA GLU A 240 -16.34 -9.61 -19.53
C GLU A 240 -16.97 -9.57 -18.12
N GLU A 241 -16.26 -10.12 -17.13
CA GLU A 241 -16.68 -10.14 -15.72
C GLU A 241 -16.28 -8.88 -14.95
N ASN A 242 -15.86 -7.81 -15.64
CA ASN A 242 -15.34 -6.58 -15.04
C ASN A 242 -14.10 -6.77 -14.13
N LYS A 243 -13.29 -7.80 -14.38
CA LYS A 243 -12.01 -8.00 -13.68
C LYS A 243 -10.90 -7.28 -14.42
N VAL A 244 -10.00 -6.63 -13.66
CA VAL A 244 -8.80 -6.01 -14.23
C VAL A 244 -7.77 -7.09 -14.52
N ILE A 245 -7.52 -7.35 -15.81
CA ILE A 245 -6.65 -8.45 -16.28
C ILE A 245 -5.17 -8.06 -16.20
N ARG A 246 -4.85 -6.81 -16.55
CA ARG A 246 -3.49 -6.28 -16.48
C ARG A 246 -3.53 -4.75 -16.55
N ASP A 247 -2.73 -4.12 -15.71
CA ASP A 247 -2.36 -2.72 -15.84
C ASP A 247 -1.03 -2.64 -16.60
N ILE A 248 -0.82 -1.61 -17.42
CA ILE A 248 0.43 -0.82 -17.53
C ILE A 248 0.38 0.00 -18.82
N SER A 249 0.37 1.32 -18.64
CA SER A 249 1.37 2.22 -19.20
C SER A 249 1.31 3.52 -18.41
N ARG A 250 2.47 4.10 -18.13
CA ARG A 250 2.62 5.34 -17.36
C ARG A 250 3.19 6.41 -18.27
N THR A 251 2.44 7.48 -18.42
CA THR A 251 2.95 8.73 -18.98
C THR A 251 2.95 9.81 -17.90
N GLY A 252 3.94 10.70 -17.96
CA GLY A 252 4.29 11.65 -16.89
C GLY A 252 5.44 11.14 -16.01
N GLU A 253 6.29 12.04 -15.51
CA GLU A 253 7.44 11.67 -14.68
C GLU A 253 7.00 10.85 -13.47
N THR A 254 7.47 9.61 -13.32
CA THR A 254 7.50 9.01 -11.97
C THR A 254 8.41 9.94 -11.16
N LYS A 255 7.89 10.55 -10.08
CA LYS A 255 8.63 11.57 -9.30
C LYS A 255 9.99 11.06 -8.76
N ASN A 256 10.26 9.75 -8.87
CA ASN A 256 11.54 9.12 -8.52
C ASN A 256 12.56 8.95 -9.67
N ILE A 257 12.30 9.36 -10.91
CA ILE A 257 13.37 9.46 -11.91
C ILE A 257 14.10 10.79 -11.73
N LYS A 258 15.08 10.78 -10.82
CA LYS A 258 16.15 11.78 -10.82
C LYS A 258 16.76 11.82 -12.24
N LYS A 259 16.64 12.98 -12.89
CA LYS A 259 17.34 13.36 -14.14
C LYS A 259 16.90 12.60 -15.41
N GLY A 260 15.63 12.74 -15.80
CA GLY A 260 15.21 12.56 -17.18
C GLY A 260 15.04 13.93 -17.86
N ILE A 261 15.45 14.06 -19.12
CA ILE A 261 15.04 15.21 -19.94
C ILE A 261 13.54 15.02 -20.23
N PRO A 262 12.67 16.01 -19.97
CA PRO A 262 11.25 15.89 -20.28
C PRO A 262 11.09 15.64 -21.78
N HIS A 263 10.59 14.46 -22.15
CA HIS A 263 10.22 14.17 -23.54
C HIS A 263 8.94 14.94 -23.86
N LYS A 264 9.07 16.09 -24.52
CA LYS A 264 7.94 16.74 -25.18
C LYS A 264 7.57 15.90 -26.40
N GLY A 265 6.55 15.07 -26.30
CA GLY A 265 6.18 14.15 -27.37
C GLY A 265 4.84 13.44 -27.15
N ARG A 266 4.54 12.52 -28.07
CA ARG A 266 3.49 11.52 -27.92
C ARG A 266 4.20 10.17 -27.78
N ASP A 267 3.70 9.35 -26.87
CA ASP A 267 4.25 8.03 -26.58
C ASP A 267 3.38 6.97 -27.26
N GLN A 268 3.99 6.17 -28.14
CA GLN A 268 3.36 4.95 -28.61
C GLN A 268 3.57 3.86 -27.57
N VAL A 269 2.47 3.36 -27.03
CA VAL A 269 2.44 2.43 -25.93
C VAL A 269 1.90 1.11 -26.44
N TYR A 270 2.65 0.04 -26.20
CA TYR A 270 2.24 -1.32 -26.50
C TYR A 270 1.94 -2.07 -25.20
N ILE A 271 0.79 -2.73 -25.15
CA ILE A 271 0.32 -3.49 -24.00
C ILE A 271 -0.12 -4.87 -24.48
N ALA A 272 0.49 -5.91 -23.91
CA ALA A 272 0.04 -7.30 -24.10
C ALA A 272 -0.65 -7.77 -22.82
N PHE A 273 -1.80 -8.44 -22.94
CA PHE A 273 -2.60 -8.97 -21.85
C PHE A 273 -2.38 -10.48 -21.75
N ALA A 274 -2.41 -11.01 -20.52
CA ALA A 274 -2.28 -12.44 -20.29
C ALA A 274 -3.55 -13.21 -20.71
N HIS A 275 -4.70 -12.52 -20.74
CA HIS A 275 -6.00 -13.05 -21.12
C HIS A 275 -6.74 -12.05 -22.04
N PRO A 276 -7.73 -12.52 -22.81
CA PRO A 276 -8.53 -11.66 -23.67
C PRO A 276 -9.21 -10.53 -22.90
N ILE A 277 -9.14 -9.33 -23.45
CA ILE A 277 -9.82 -8.15 -22.89
C ILE A 277 -11.10 -7.87 -23.67
N GLU A 278 -12.15 -7.50 -22.96
CA GLU A 278 -13.41 -7.03 -23.56
C GLU A 278 -13.33 -5.53 -23.87
N LYS A 279 -12.77 -4.75 -22.93
CA LYS A 279 -12.66 -3.29 -23.04
C LYS A 279 -11.35 -2.78 -22.46
N LEU A 280 -10.90 -1.66 -23.01
CA LEU A 280 -9.73 -0.95 -22.54
C LEU A 280 -10.16 0.32 -21.81
N MET A 281 -9.66 0.48 -20.59
CA MET A 281 -9.93 1.63 -19.75
C MET A 281 -8.66 2.46 -19.57
N ILE A 282 -8.83 3.77 -19.59
CA ILE A 282 -7.74 4.74 -19.37
C ILE A 282 -8.15 5.63 -18.22
N ARG A 283 -7.39 5.58 -17.13
CA ARG A 283 -7.57 6.45 -15.97
C ARG A 283 -6.50 7.52 -15.94
N VAL A 284 -6.94 8.77 -15.95
CA VAL A 284 -6.09 9.96 -15.99
C VAL A 284 -6.18 10.66 -14.65
N TYR A 285 -5.10 10.61 -13.88
CA TYR A 285 -4.97 11.24 -12.57
C TYR A 285 -4.28 12.60 -12.70
N LYS A 286 -4.78 13.62 -12.01
CA LYS A 286 -4.15 14.96 -11.96
C LYS A 286 -3.30 15.08 -10.70
N ARG A 287 -1.98 15.23 -10.85
CA ARG A 287 -1.01 15.15 -9.73
C ARG A 287 -1.17 16.23 -8.66
N ALA A 288 -1.65 17.41 -9.06
CA ALA A 288 -1.82 18.55 -8.17
C ALA A 288 -3.16 18.53 -7.42
N GLU A 289 -4.08 17.62 -7.74
CA GLU A 289 -5.41 17.56 -7.13
C GLU A 289 -5.62 16.26 -6.39
N VAL A 290 -5.79 16.38 -5.07
CA VAL A 290 -6.09 15.25 -4.18
C VAL A 290 -7.46 15.41 -3.53
N THR A 291 -8.04 14.28 -3.17
CA THR A 291 -9.17 14.17 -2.25
C THR A 291 -8.68 13.42 -1.01
N SER A 292 -8.81 14.04 0.16
CA SER A 292 -8.41 13.44 1.43
C SER A 292 -9.54 12.60 2.02
N LEU A 293 -9.22 11.40 2.47
CA LEU A 293 -10.14 10.47 3.12
C LEU A 293 -9.71 10.25 4.57
N PRO A 294 -10.44 10.81 5.55
CA PRO A 294 -10.19 10.54 6.96
C PRO A 294 -10.78 9.20 7.37
N PHE A 295 -10.08 8.47 8.24
CA PHE A 295 -10.52 7.22 8.84
C PHE A 295 -9.95 7.08 10.26
N SER A 296 -10.50 6.15 11.04
CA SER A 296 -10.01 5.85 12.39
C SER A 296 -10.02 4.35 12.64
N PHE A 297 -9.08 3.88 13.43
CA PHE A 297 -8.97 2.47 13.80
C PHE A 297 -8.34 2.36 15.19
N GLU A 298 -8.47 1.18 15.79
CA GLU A 298 -7.94 0.86 17.11
C GLU A 298 -7.02 -0.35 17.00
N HIS A 299 -5.82 -0.24 17.59
CA HIS A 299 -4.94 -1.38 17.80
C HIS A 299 -5.00 -1.83 19.25
N ARG A 300 -5.23 -3.13 19.44
CA ARG A 300 -5.15 -3.77 20.76
C ARG A 300 -3.69 -4.12 21.06
N ILE A 301 -3.24 -3.77 22.25
CA ILE A 301 -1.84 -3.90 22.70
C ILE A 301 -1.70 -5.01 23.75
N ALA A 302 -2.68 -5.14 24.64
CA ALA A 302 -2.76 -6.23 25.60
C ALA A 302 -3.87 -7.21 25.20
N PRO A 303 -3.68 -8.54 25.38
CA PRO A 303 -4.77 -9.50 25.24
C PRO A 303 -5.87 -9.20 26.26
N ASP A 304 -7.13 -9.39 25.88
CA ASP A 304 -8.25 -9.19 26.80
C ASP A 304 -8.08 -10.15 27.99
N THR A 305 -8.27 -9.65 29.20
CA THR A 305 -8.14 -10.42 30.44
C THR A 305 -9.06 -11.65 30.48
N GLU A 306 -10.05 -11.74 29.57
CA GLU A 306 -10.95 -12.88 29.40
C GLU A 306 -10.30 -14.11 28.72
N GLU A 307 -9.26 -13.94 27.89
CA GLU A 307 -8.58 -15.09 27.25
C GLU A 307 -7.73 -15.91 28.22
N ARG A 308 -7.26 -15.31 29.32
CA ARG A 308 -6.54 -16.04 30.37
C ARG A 308 -7.43 -16.94 31.24
N LEU A 309 -8.75 -16.73 31.23
CA LEU A 309 -9.68 -17.54 32.02
C LEU A 309 -10.21 -18.77 31.28
N MET A 310 -9.86 -18.94 29.99
CA MET A 310 -10.29 -20.08 29.17
C MET A 310 -9.18 -21.10 28.90
N THR A 311 -7.91 -20.79 29.23
CA THR A 311 -6.78 -21.73 29.09
C THR A 311 -6.39 -22.44 30.39
N ASP A 312 -6.98 -22.04 31.53
CA ASP A 312 -6.76 -22.66 32.85
C ASP A 312 -8.01 -23.40 33.37
N ASN A 313 -8.65 -24.22 32.52
CA ASN A 313 -9.62 -25.25 32.95
C ASN A 313 -9.37 -26.58 32.23
#